data_AF-A0A2V5TM05-F1
#
_entry.id   AF-A0A2V5TM05-F1
#
_cell.length_a   1.000
_cell.length_b   1.000
_cell.length_c   1.000
_cell.angle_alpha   90.00
_cell.angle_beta   90.00
_cell.angle_gamma   90.00
#
_symmetry.space_group_name_H-M   'P 1'
#
loop_
_entity.id
_entity.type
_entity.pdbx_description
1 polymer ?
#
loop_
_entity_poly.entity_id
_entity_poly.type
_entity_poly.pdbx_seq_one_letter_code
_entity_poly.pdbx_strand_id
1 'polypeptide(L)' 'MNVFVTGGAGYIGSVCVEELINAGNKVTVYDNLTEGHRSAVDKRSAFV' A
#
# COMPACT_ATOMS: atom_id res chain seq x y z
N MET A 1 0.63 11.58 -8.55
CA MET A 1 -0.65 11.08 -9.11
C MET A 1 -1.47 10.39 -8.01
N ASN A 2 -2.74 10.05 -8.24
CA ASN A 2 -3.51 9.20 -7.33
C ASN A 2 -3.37 7.74 -7.81
N VAL A 3 -2.92 6.84 -6.93
CA VAL A 3 -2.64 5.44 -7.26
C VAL A 3 -3.40 4.53 -6.31
N PHE A 4 -4.16 3.58 -6.87
CA PHE A 4 -4.89 2.58 -6.12
C PHE A 4 -4.16 1.24 -6.21
N VAL A 5 -3.73 0.69 -5.08
CA VAL A 5 -2.91 -0.53 -5.01
C VAL A 5 -3.71 -1.64 -4.34
N THR A 6 -4.01 -2.69 -5.09
CA THR A 6 -4.59 -3.93 -4.54
C THR A 6 -3.49 -4.86 -4.04
N GLY A 7 -3.67 -5.51 -2.91
CA GLY A 7 -2.65 -6.41 -2.36
C GLY A 7 -1.48 -5.68 -1.68
N GLY A 8 -1.69 -4.41 -1.30
CA GLY A 8 -0.64 -3.54 -0.75
C GLY A 8 -0.13 -3.93 0.64
N ALA A 9 -0.75 -4.90 1.31
CA ALA A 9 -0.28 -5.43 2.59
C ALA A 9 0.60 -6.70 2.42
N GLY A 10 0.77 -7.20 1.19
CA GLY A 10 1.65 -8.33 0.88
C GLY A 10 3.11 -7.91 0.63
N TYR A 11 4.01 -8.89 0.51
CA TYR A 11 5.47 -8.67 0.41
C TYR A 11 5.88 -7.66 -0.68
N ILE A 12 5.38 -7.83 -1.90
CA ILE A 12 5.69 -6.91 -3.01
C ILE A 12 4.86 -5.62 -2.87
N GLY A 13 3.59 -5.76 -2.49
CA GLY A 13 2.65 -4.65 -2.40
C GLY A 13 3.10 -3.58 -1.41
N SER A 14 3.60 -3.97 -0.23
CA SER A 14 4.04 -3.03 0.80
C SER A 14 5.22 -2.18 0.33
N VAL A 15 6.19 -2.81 -0.35
CA VAL A 15 7.36 -2.12 -0.91
C VAL A 15 6.93 -1.21 -2.07
N CYS A 16 6.03 -1.67 -2.95
CA CYS A 16 5.49 -0.82 -4.02
C CYS A 16 4.76 0.42 -3.47
N VAL A 17 3.97 0.26 -2.39
CA VAL A 17 3.27 1.36 -1.74
C VAL A 17 4.25 2.39 -1.19
N GLU A 18 5.29 1.93 -0.48
CA GLU A 18 6.35 2.79 0.05
C GLU A 18 7.04 3.58 -1.07
N GLU A 19 7.45 2.91 -2.15
CA GLU A 19 8.14 3.56 -3.27
C GLU A 19 7.26 4.53 -4.05
N LEU A 20 5.97 4.21 -4.24
CA LEU A 20 5.01 5.13 -4.85
C LEU A 20 4.83 6.39 -4.01
N ILE A 21 4.79 6.27 -2.69
CA ILE A 21 4.72 7.41 -1.77
C ILE A 21 6.02 8.22 -1.82
N ASN A 22 7.18 7.56 -1.79
CA ASN A 22 8.49 8.22 -1.87
C ASN A 22 8.65 9.00 -3.19
N ALA A 23 8.04 8.52 -4.29
CA ALA A 23 7.96 9.22 -5.57
C ALA A 23 6.92 10.37 -5.61
N GLY A 24 6.28 10.71 -4.49
CA GLY A 24 5.33 11.83 -4.37
C GLY A 24 3.90 11.52 -4.81
N ASN A 25 3.51 10.25 -4.90
CA ASN A 25 2.13 9.86 -5.22
C ASN A 25 1.26 9.78 -3.96
N LYS A 26 -0.04 10.04 -4.14
CA LYS A 26 -1.06 9.73 -3.13
C LYS A 26 -1.53 8.31 -3.38
N VAL A 27 -1.37 7.44 -2.39
CA VAL A 27 -1.65 6.01 -2.51
C VAL A 27 -2.83 5.61 -1.62
N THR A 28 -3.75 4.85 -2.21
CA THR A 28 -4.81 4.14 -1.49
C THR A 28 -4.58 2.65 -1.65
N VAL A 29 -4.49 1.92 -0.54
CA VAL A 29 -4.31 0.47 -0.49
C VAL A 29 -5.65 -0.21 -0.25
N TYR A 30 -5.92 -1.25 -1.03
CA TYR A 30 -7.00 -2.20 -0.79
C TYR A 30 -6.43 -3.59 -0.59
N ASP A 31 -6.70 -4.19 0.56
CA ASP A 31 -6.21 -5.53 0.90
C ASP A 31 -7.16 -6.20 1.89
N ASN A 32 -7.46 -7.48 1.65
CA ASN A 32 -8.34 -8.26 2.52
C ASN A 32 -7.59 -8.93 3.68
N LEU A 33 -6.26 -8.79 3.73
CA LEU A 33 -5.39 -9.31 4.78
C LEU A 33 -5.43 -10.84 4.94
N THR A 34 -5.82 -11.60 3.90
CA THR A 34 -5.78 -13.08 3.97
C THR A 34 -4.35 -13.58 4.14
N GLU A 35 -3.40 -13.02 3.40
CA GLU A 35 -1.96 -13.33 3.48
C GLU A 35 -1.11 -12.10 3.87
N GLY A 36 -1.68 -10.90 3.71
CA GLY A 36 -1.01 -9.63 4.01
C GLY A 36 -1.15 -9.21 5.48
N HIS A 37 -0.26 -8.34 5.93
CA HIS A 37 -0.26 -7.84 7.30
C HIS A 37 -0.53 -6.34 7.32
N ARG A 38 -1.53 -5.90 8.09
CA ARG A 38 -1.87 -4.46 8.17
C ARG A 38 -0.71 -3.59 8.62
N SER A 39 0.19 -4.12 9.44
CA SER A 39 1.43 -3.45 9.88
C SER A 39 2.46 -3.25 8.78
N ALA A 40 2.38 -4.00 7.68
CA ALA A 40 3.28 -3.84 6.52
C ALA A 40 2.88 -2.64 5.63
N VAL A 41 1.66 -2.13 5.76
CA VAL A 41 1.19 -0.98 4.98
C VAL A 41 1.78 0.31 5.52
N ASP A 42 2.41 1.11 4.66
CA ASP A 42 2.92 2.43 5.01
C ASP A 42 1.78 3.33 5.50
N LYS A 43 1.95 3.91 6.70
CA LYS A 43 0.95 4.74 7.37
C LYS A 43 0.60 6.04 6.64
N ARG A 44 1.42 6.45 5.66
CA ARG A 44 1.16 7.60 4.79
C ARG A 44 0.11 7.30 3.72
N SER A 45 -0.20 6.03 3.46
CA SER A 45 -1.26 5.63 2.53
C SER A 45 -2.63 5.60 3.21
N ALA A 46 -3.70 5.81 2.44
CA ALA A 46 -5.05 5.45 2.88
C ALA A 46 -5.23 3.93 2.75
N PHE A 47 -5.96 3.30 3.67
CA PHE A 47 -6.26 1.86 3.61
C PHE A 47 -7.77 1.66 3.62
N VAL A 48 -8.28 0.85 2.68
CA VAL A 48 -9.70 0.54 2.47
C VAL A 48 -9.90 -0.96 2.47
#